data_AF-A0AA43A2I1-F1
#
_entry.id   AF-A0AA43A2I1-F1
#
_cell.length_a   1.000
_cell.length_b   1.000
_cell.length_c   1.000
_cell.angle_alpha   90.00
_cell.angle_beta   90.00
_cell.angle_gamma   90.00
#
_symmetry.space_group_name_H-M   'P 1'
#
loop_
_entity.id
_entity.type
_entity.pdbx_description
1 polymer ?
#
loop_
_entity_poly.entity_id
_entity_poly.type
_entity_poly.pdbx_seq_one_letter_code
_entity_poly.pdbx_strand_id
1 'polypeptide(L)' 'DYDSVGSLSAEVREKLMKVAPRTLGQAGRIPGVTPAAIAILSVILKR' A
#
# COMPACT_ATOMS: atom_id res chain seq x y z
N ASP A 1 4.81 -4.57 -7.72
CA ASP A 1 3.68 -4.02 -8.50
C ASP A 1 2.47 -3.94 -7.58
N TYR A 2 1.88 -2.76 -7.40
CA TYR A 2 0.66 -2.61 -6.58
C TYR A 2 -0.59 -3.03 -7.36
N ASP A 3 -0.49 -3.17 -8.70
CA ASP A 3 -1.63 -3.49 -9.54
C ASP A 3 -2.07 -4.96 -9.45
N SER A 4 -1.17 -5.84 -9.02
CA SER A 4 -1.49 -7.23 -8.74
C SER A 4 -2.24 -7.44 -7.41
N VAL A 5 -2.40 -6.39 -6.60
CA VAL A 5 -2.98 -6.50 -5.26
C VAL A 5 -4.48 -6.24 -5.28
N GLY A 6 -5.28 -7.25 -5.63
CA GLY A 6 -6.75 -7.12 -5.75
C GLY A 6 -7.49 -6.66 -4.47
N SER A 7 -6.87 -6.77 -3.30
CA SER A 7 -7.44 -6.36 -2.01
C SER A 7 -7.22 -4.88 -1.66
N LEU A 8 -6.42 -4.14 -2.44
CA LEU A 8 -6.26 -2.69 -2.28
C LEU A 8 -7.27 -1.94 -3.15
N SER A 9 -7.90 -0.91 -2.58
CA SER A 9 -8.74 0.00 -3.34
C SER A 9 -7.95 0.73 -4.43
N ALA A 10 -8.65 1.17 -5.47
CA ALA A 10 -8.05 1.94 -6.56
C ALA A 10 -7.36 3.22 -6.05
N GLU A 11 -7.97 3.94 -5.11
CA GLU A 11 -7.40 5.17 -4.52
C GLU A 11 -6.09 4.90 -3.77
N VAL A 12 -6.06 3.84 -2.95
CA VAL A 12 -4.85 3.49 -2.19
C VAL A 12 -3.74 3.06 -3.14
N ARG A 13 -4.07 2.27 -4.16
CA ARG A 13 -3.13 1.83 -5.20
C ARG A 13 -2.54 3.02 -5.96
N GLU A 14 -3.38 3.95 -6.41
CA GLU A 14 -2.94 5.16 -7.11
C GLU A 14 -1.98 5.98 -6.24
N LYS A 15 -2.32 6.17 -4.96
CA LYS A 15 -1.45 6.89 -4.01
C LYS A 15 -0.12 6.19 -3.78
N LEU A 16 -0.13 4.86 -3.62
CA LEU A 16 1.08 4.07 -3.45
C LEU A 16 1.96 4.08 -4.70
N MET A 17 1.37 4.02 -5.90
CA MET A 17 2.08 4.13 -7.17
C MET A 17 2.70 5.53 -7.34
N LYS A 18 1.95 6.60 -7.02
CA LYS A 18 2.43 7.99 -7.11
C LYS A 18 3.57 8.29 -6.15
N VAL A 19 3.46 7.84 -4.90
CA VAL A 19 4.45 8.13 -3.84
C VAL A 19 5.62 7.15 -3.91
N ALA A 20 5.40 5.92 -4.39
CA ALA A 20 6.38 4.83 -4.44
C ALA A 20 7.16 4.67 -3.12
N PRO A 21 6.46 4.42 -1.98
CA PRO A 21 7.11 4.34 -0.68
C PRO A 21 8.10 3.19 -0.61
N ARG A 22 9.28 3.44 -0.02
CA ARG A 22 10.35 2.45 0.15
C ARG A 22 10.17 1.56 1.38
N THR A 23 9.28 1.95 2.29
CA THR A 23 9.01 1.20 3.53
C THR A 23 7.52 1.22 3.86
N LEU A 24 7.06 0.22 4.61
CA LEU A 24 5.69 0.20 5.14
C LEU A 24 5.40 1.40 6.06
N GLY A 25 6.40 1.85 6.82
CA GLY A 25 6.27 3.03 7.68
C GLY A 25 6.13 4.33 6.89
N GLN A 26 6.70 4.41 5.68
CA GLN A 26 6.44 5.52 4.77
C GLN A 26 5.05 5.41 4.15
N ALA A 27 4.66 4.23 3.69
CA ALA A 27 3.33 3.98 3.13
C ALA A 27 2.20 4.35 4.11
N GLY A 28 2.35 4.01 5.39
CA GLY A 28 1.35 4.30 6.42
C GLY A 28 1.18 5.78 6.77
N ARG A 29 2.10 6.65 6.33
CA ARG A 29 1.98 8.10 6.50
C ARG A 29 1.30 8.80 5.31
N ILE A 30 1.03 8.06 4.23
CA ILE A 30 0.39 8.64 3.05
C ILE A 30 -1.09 8.92 3.37
N PRO A 31 -1.58 10.15 3.18
CA PRO A 31 -2.97 10.49 3.49
C PRO A 31 -3.99 9.60 2.76
N GLY A 32 -4.90 8.98 3.51
CA GLY A 32 -5.90 8.05 3.00
C GLY A 32 -5.38 6.64 2.71
N VAL A 33 -4.14 6.31 3.08
CA VAL A 33 -3.72 4.91 3.24
C VAL A 33 -4.13 4.45 4.63
N THR A 34 -4.90 3.36 4.69
CA THR A 34 -5.46 2.84 5.95
C THR A 34 -4.55 1.80 6.60
N PRO A 35 -4.64 1.57 7.91
CA PRO A 35 -3.93 0.48 8.57
C PRO A 35 -4.20 -0.90 7.94
N ALA A 36 -5.41 -1.14 7.44
CA ALA A 36 -5.77 -2.36 6.73
C ALA A 36 -4.96 -2.55 5.43
N ALA A 37 -4.75 -1.48 4.66
CA ALA A 37 -3.89 -1.50 3.48
C ALA A 37 -2.43 -1.84 3.85
N ILE A 38 -1.93 -1.29 4.97
CA ILE A 38 -0.57 -1.60 5.47
C ILE A 38 -0.45 -3.07 5.89
N ALA A 39 -1.48 -3.63 6.52
CA ALA A 39 -1.52 -5.05 6.87
C ALA A 39 -1.46 -5.95 5.62
N ILE A 40 -2.22 -5.61 4.58
CA ILE A 40 -2.19 -6.31 3.29
C ILE A 40 -0.78 -6.28 2.68
N LEU A 41 -0.15 -5.09 2.61
CA LEU A 41 1.21 -4.93 2.09
C LEU A 41 2.23 -5.74 2.90
N SER A 42 2.09 -5.78 4.23
CA SER A 42 2.95 -6.57 5.12
C SER A 42 2.87 -8.07 4.85
N VAL A 43 1.67 -8.59 4.57
CA VAL A 43 1.47 -10.01 4.22
C VAL A 43 2.09 -10.33 2.85
N ILE A 44 1.94 -9.44 1.87
CA ILE A 44 2.48 -9.64 0.52
C ILE A 44 4.01 -9.61 0.52
N LEU A 45 4.63 -8.69 1.26
CA LEU A 45 6.09 -8.57 1.33
C LEU A 45 6.76 -9.69 2.14
N LYS A 46 5.99 -10.43 2.96
CA LYS A 46 6.47 -11.59 3.71
C LYS A 46 6.33 -12.91 2.94
N ARG A 47 5.65 -12.91 1.80
CA ARG A 47 5.67 -14.02 0.84
C ARG A 47 6.80 -13.82 -0.16
#